data_AF-A0A1T1JRQ1-F1
#
_entry.id   AF-A0A1T1JRQ1-F1
#
_cell.length_a   1.000
_cell.length_b   1.000
_cell.length_c   1.000
_cell.angle_alpha   90.00
_cell.angle_beta   90.00
_cell.angle_gamma   90.00
#
_symmetry.space_group_name_H-M   'P 1'
#
loop_
_entity.id
_entity.type
_entity.pdbx_description
1 polymer ?
#
loop_
_entity_poly.entity_id
_entity_poly.type
_entity_poly.pdbx_seq_one_letter_code
_entity_poly.pdbx_strand_id
1 'polypeptide(L)'
;MQRLYIANKNYSSWSMRAWLVLTAFNIDFEEVLVRFDATNPSFKEQLSLIHANAKVPVLDVGEFKIWDSLAICEYLVEQNPDLALWPKLTHLRAQARSISCEMHSSFMALRQLCPMNIQAQYSIAEGQALWAQHAELRADVERIEQIWAQRSDEHTFLFGDFSIADAFYAPVVMRFKSYALPVAERSQQYMQHIMQHPAVKQWVDAARAEAV
;
A
#
# COMPACT_ATOMS: atom_id res chain seq x y z
N MET A 1 -0.38 21.42 11.96
CA MET A 1 -0.71 20.55 10.81
C MET A 1 0.24 19.37 10.85
N GLN A 2 -0.26 18.14 10.75
CA GLN A 2 0.58 16.94 10.78
C GLN A 2 1.36 16.79 9.46
N ARG A 3 2.59 16.26 9.53
CA ARG A 3 3.47 16.04 8.37
C ARG A 3 3.68 14.56 8.14
N LEU A 4 3.43 14.08 6.92
CA LEU A 4 3.75 12.71 6.52
C LEU A 4 5.02 12.70 5.69
N TYR A 5 6.09 12.16 6.26
CA TYR A 5 7.33 11.89 5.55
C TYR A 5 7.18 10.61 4.73
N ILE A 6 7.46 10.69 3.42
CA ILE A 6 7.39 9.56 2.49
C ILE A 6 8.68 9.46 1.66
N ALA A 7 8.86 8.32 0.98
CA ALA A 7 9.89 8.18 -0.06
C ALA A 7 9.24 8.12 -1.45
N ASN A 8 10.07 8.00 -2.50
CA ASN A 8 9.67 7.92 -3.90
C ASN A 8 8.41 7.06 -4.08
N LYS A 9 7.37 7.66 -4.65
CA LYS A 9 6.06 7.04 -4.82
C LYS A 9 6.11 5.83 -5.74
N ASN A 10 7.08 5.77 -6.67
CA ASN A 10 7.29 4.59 -7.51
C ASN A 10 7.67 3.33 -6.71
N TYR A 11 8.38 3.49 -5.58
CA TYR A 11 9.02 2.39 -4.85
C TYR A 11 8.51 2.19 -3.42
N SER A 12 7.99 3.23 -2.76
CA SER A 12 7.69 3.21 -1.33
C SER A 12 6.30 2.65 -0.99
N SER A 13 6.17 1.32 -1.05
CA SER A 13 4.89 0.64 -0.73
C SER A 13 4.37 0.90 0.68
N TRP A 14 5.25 1.09 1.67
CA TRP A 14 4.85 1.41 3.04
C TRP A 14 4.27 2.82 3.15
N SER A 15 4.88 3.78 2.44
CA SER A 15 4.41 5.17 2.43
C SER A 15 3.04 5.30 1.76
N MET A 16 2.82 4.56 0.67
CA MET A 16 1.55 4.53 -0.07
C MET A 16 0.38 4.20 0.86
N ARG A 17 0.54 3.25 1.80
CA ARG A 17 -0.55 2.81 2.69
C ARG A 17 -1.11 3.95 3.54
N ALA A 18 -0.25 4.62 4.32
CA ALA A 18 -0.67 5.71 5.20
C ALA A 18 -1.13 6.94 4.40
N TRP A 19 -0.42 7.25 3.30
CA TRP A 19 -0.78 8.35 2.43
C TRP A 19 -2.18 8.17 1.83
N LEU A 20 -2.50 6.98 1.33
CA LEU A 20 -3.82 6.69 0.76
C LEU A 20 -4.93 6.87 1.78
N VAL A 21 -4.73 6.50 3.04
CA VAL A 21 -5.73 6.69 4.09
C VAL A 21 -5.96 8.18 4.35
N LEU A 22 -4.90 8.97 4.50
CA LEU A 22 -5.03 10.42 4.68
C LEU A 22 -5.78 11.08 3.51
N THR A 23 -5.37 10.77 2.27
CA THR A 23 -5.96 11.37 1.07
C THR A 23 -7.38 10.87 0.81
N ALA A 24 -7.66 9.56 0.92
CA ALA A 24 -8.97 9.00 0.62
C ALA A 24 -10.07 9.51 1.56
N PHE A 25 -9.70 9.80 2.81
CA PHE A 25 -10.62 10.26 3.84
C PHE A 25 -10.56 11.77 4.08
N ASN A 26 -9.87 12.52 3.21
CA ASN A 26 -9.73 13.98 3.29
C ASN A 26 -9.22 14.47 4.66
N ILE A 27 -8.25 13.75 5.24
CA ILE A 27 -7.57 14.15 6.47
C ILE A 27 -6.40 15.04 6.08
N ASP A 28 -6.37 16.28 6.58
CA ASP A 28 -5.34 17.26 6.23
C ASP A 28 -3.94 16.82 6.70
N PHE A 29 -2.97 16.93 5.80
CA PHE A 29 -1.56 16.72 6.08
C PHE A 29 -0.66 17.44 5.09
N GLU A 30 0.56 17.73 5.51
CA GLU A 30 1.63 18.15 4.63
C GLU A 30 2.46 16.92 4.22
N GLU A 31 2.60 16.67 2.91
CA GLU A 31 3.48 15.64 2.38
C GLU A 31 4.93 16.15 2.35
N VAL A 32 5.86 15.42 2.96
CA VAL A 32 7.29 15.68 2.87
C VAL A 32 7.98 14.50 2.17
N LEU A 33 8.28 14.68 0.88
CA LEU A 33 8.98 13.67 0.08
C LEU A 33 10.49 13.71 0.33
N VAL A 34 11.02 12.63 0.90
CA VAL A 34 12.45 12.37 0.98
C VAL A 34 12.84 11.52 -0.23
N ARG A 35 13.53 12.11 -1.20
CA ARG A 35 13.93 11.38 -2.41
C ARG A 35 15.17 10.54 -2.13
N PHE A 36 15.08 9.25 -2.43
CA PHE A 36 16.26 8.44 -2.69
C PHE A 36 16.70 8.72 -4.12
N ASP A 37 17.92 9.23 -4.28
CA ASP A 37 18.56 9.47 -5.56
C ASP A 37 19.84 8.63 -5.59
N ALA A 38 20.02 7.82 -6.64
CA ALA A 38 21.22 7.01 -6.82
C ALA A 38 22.51 7.86 -6.88
N THR A 39 22.39 9.15 -7.21
CA THR A 39 23.49 10.11 -7.27
C THR A 39 23.79 10.79 -5.93
N ASN A 40 22.88 10.70 -4.95
CA ASN A 40 23.06 11.29 -3.62
C ASN A 40 22.95 10.22 -2.51
N PRO A 41 24.09 9.70 -2.03
CA PRO A 41 24.11 8.61 -1.03
C PRO A 41 23.58 9.01 0.36
N SER A 42 23.16 10.26 0.58
CA SER A 42 22.68 10.75 1.89
C SER A 42 21.26 10.33 2.27
N PHE A 43 20.54 9.54 1.47
CA PHE A 43 19.13 9.20 1.77
C PHE A 43 18.94 8.60 3.18
N LYS A 44 19.81 7.66 3.59
CA LYS A 44 19.74 7.06 4.93
C LYS A 44 20.06 8.07 6.03
N GLU A 45 20.96 9.02 5.77
CA GLU A 45 21.32 10.09 6.71
C GLU A 45 20.14 11.05 6.88
N GLN A 46 19.51 11.48 5.79
CA GLN A 46 18.31 12.31 5.80
C GLN A 46 17.17 11.64 6.59
N LEU A 47 16.93 10.35 6.37
CA LEU A 47 15.94 9.60 7.14
C LEU A 47 16.30 9.47 8.62
N SER A 48 17.59 9.33 8.95
CA SER A 48 18.06 9.26 10.35
C SER A 48 17.81 10.58 11.10
N LEU A 49 17.82 11.72 10.39
CA LEU A 49 17.44 13.02 10.96
C LEU A 49 15.93 13.13 11.24
N ILE A 50 15.11 12.38 10.49
CA ILE A 50 13.66 12.35 10.68
C ILE A 50 13.29 11.42 11.84
N HIS A 51 13.79 10.19 11.84
CA HIS A 51 13.54 9.22 12.89
C HIS A 51 14.66 8.17 12.99
N ALA A 52 14.93 7.67 14.21
CA ALA A 52 16.07 6.80 14.50
C ALA A 52 16.08 5.47 13.72
N ASN A 53 14.92 4.99 13.25
CA ASN A 53 14.85 3.77 12.44
C ASN A 53 15.24 3.97 10.96
N ALA A 54 15.49 5.21 10.53
CA ALA A 54 15.88 5.61 9.18
C ALA A 54 14.96 5.01 8.08
N LYS A 55 13.65 5.01 8.33
CA LYS A 55 12.61 4.47 7.43
C LYS A 55 11.44 5.44 7.33
N VAL A 56 10.66 5.27 6.27
CA VAL A 56 9.38 5.95 6.03
C VAL A 56 8.29 4.91 5.74
N PRO A 57 7.01 5.21 6.02
CA PRO A 57 6.48 6.50 6.43
C PRO A 57 6.78 6.88 7.88
N VAL A 58 6.81 8.19 8.14
CA VAL A 58 6.76 8.75 9.49
C VAL A 58 5.70 9.84 9.52
N LEU A 59 4.71 9.72 10.41
CA LEU A 59 3.78 10.80 10.70
C LEU A 59 4.32 11.60 11.89
N ASP A 60 4.60 12.87 11.67
CA ASP A 60 4.99 13.84 12.70
C ASP A 60 3.77 14.70 13.05
N VAL A 61 3.28 14.55 14.27
CA VAL A 61 2.11 15.28 14.80
C VAL A 61 2.52 16.46 15.69
N GLY A 62 3.81 16.83 15.69
CA GLY A 62 4.38 17.93 16.48
C GLY A 62 4.88 17.50 17.85
N GLU A 63 4.09 16.76 18.61
CA GLU A 63 4.47 16.29 19.96
C GLU A 63 5.32 15.03 19.91
N PHE A 64 5.01 14.13 18.97
CA PHE A 64 5.69 12.85 18.77
C PHE A 64 5.63 12.44 17.30
N LYS A 65 6.34 11.35 16.99
CA LYS A 65 6.39 10.74 15.65
C LYS A 65 5.92 9.31 15.71
N ILE A 66 5.23 8.86 14.67
CA ILE A 66 4.76 7.49 14.49
C ILE A 66 5.41 6.94 13.21
N TRP A 67 6.17 5.85 13.30
CA TRP A 67 7.09 5.39 12.24
C TRP A 67 6.73 4.03 11.63
N ASP A 68 5.46 3.65 11.72
CA ASP A 68 4.92 2.43 11.13
C ASP A 68 3.58 2.70 10.43
N SER A 69 3.41 2.22 9.19
CA SER A 69 2.21 2.52 8.39
C SER A 69 0.90 2.04 9.03
N LEU A 70 0.92 0.92 9.77
CA LEU A 70 -0.29 0.40 10.43
C LEU A 70 -0.55 1.17 11.72
N ALA A 71 0.49 1.44 12.51
CA ALA A 71 0.37 2.28 13.69
C ALA A 71 -0.13 3.70 13.35
N ILE A 72 0.34 4.29 12.25
CA ILE A 72 -0.18 5.56 11.73
C ILE A 72 -1.67 5.45 11.43
N CYS A 73 -2.11 4.39 10.74
CA CYS A 73 -3.52 4.23 10.41
C CYS A 73 -4.40 4.05 11.66
N GLU A 74 -3.95 3.30 12.67
CA GLU A 74 -4.70 3.17 13.94
C GLU A 74 -4.74 4.49 14.72
N TYR A 75 -3.66 5.27 14.73
CA TYR A 75 -3.70 6.63 15.28
C TYR A 75 -4.75 7.50 14.56
N LEU A 76 -4.82 7.43 13.23
CA LEU A 76 -5.83 8.18 12.47
C LEU A 76 -7.26 7.74 12.80
N VAL A 77 -7.48 6.46 13.13
CA VAL A 77 -8.78 5.96 13.61
C VAL A 77 -9.14 6.60 14.94
N GLU A 78 -8.19 6.69 15.87
CA GLU A 78 -8.40 7.31 17.18
C GLU A 78 -8.67 8.82 17.08
N GLN A 79 -7.97 9.51 16.17
CA GLN A 79 -8.14 10.96 15.98
C GLN A 79 -9.39 11.33 15.17
N ASN A 80 -9.95 10.40 14.41
CA ASN A 80 -11.09 10.65 13.53
C ASN A 80 -12.21 9.62 13.76
N PRO A 81 -12.80 9.57 14.97
CA PRO A 81 -13.78 8.55 15.34
C PRO A 81 -15.07 8.57 14.48
N ASP A 82 -15.37 9.72 13.87
CA ASP A 82 -16.53 9.90 12.99
C ASP A 82 -16.28 9.38 11.56
N LEU A 83 -15.02 9.16 11.18
CA LEU A 83 -14.65 8.61 9.87
C LEU A 83 -14.64 7.07 9.93
N ALA A 84 -15.29 6.44 8.95
CA ALA A 84 -15.32 4.99 8.82
C ALA A 84 -14.05 4.42 8.18
N LEU A 85 -12.87 4.68 8.79
CA LEU A 85 -11.57 4.18 8.28
C LEU A 85 -11.47 2.64 8.29
N TRP A 86 -12.18 2.03 9.23
CA TRP A 86 -12.43 0.60 9.30
C TRP A 86 -13.94 0.32 9.17
N PRO A 87 -14.32 -0.92 8.80
CA PRO A 87 -15.73 -1.34 8.85
C PRO A 87 -16.37 -1.08 10.22
N LYS A 88 -17.64 -0.67 10.24
CA LYS A 88 -18.35 -0.34 11.49
C LYS A 88 -18.67 -1.58 12.34
N LEU A 89 -19.04 -2.69 11.68
CA LEU A 89 -19.38 -3.93 12.37
C LEU A 89 -18.14 -4.58 12.98
N THR A 90 -18.20 -4.92 14.27
CA THR A 90 -17.06 -5.44 15.04
C THR A 90 -16.37 -6.64 14.39
N HIS A 91 -17.14 -7.61 13.88
CA HIS A 91 -16.56 -8.81 13.25
C HIS A 91 -15.87 -8.49 11.92
N LEU A 92 -16.45 -7.63 11.08
CA LEU A 92 -15.82 -7.17 9.83
C LEU A 92 -14.57 -6.35 10.11
N ARG A 93 -14.60 -5.50 11.14
CA ARG A 93 -13.44 -4.73 11.57
C ARG A 93 -12.29 -5.62 12.06
N ALA A 94 -12.62 -6.67 12.80
CA ALA A 94 -11.62 -7.66 13.23
C ALA A 94 -10.99 -8.36 12.02
N GLN A 95 -11.78 -8.80 11.05
CA GLN A 95 -11.30 -9.42 9.80
C GLN A 95 -10.44 -8.46 8.98
N ALA A 96 -10.86 -7.20 8.83
CA ALA A 96 -10.12 -6.17 8.11
C ALA A 96 -8.75 -5.92 8.73
N ARG A 97 -8.67 -5.84 10.06
CA ARG A 97 -7.39 -5.76 10.77
C ARG A 97 -6.55 -7.02 10.59
N SER A 98 -7.13 -8.22 10.66
CA SER A 98 -6.39 -9.47 10.46
C SER A 98 -5.68 -9.52 9.11
N ILE A 99 -6.37 -9.22 8.01
CA ILE A 99 -5.75 -9.25 6.68
C ILE A 99 -4.76 -8.10 6.49
N SER A 100 -4.98 -6.95 7.14
CA SER A 100 -4.04 -5.82 7.10
C SER A 100 -2.76 -6.15 7.84
N CYS A 101 -2.84 -6.78 9.02
CA CYS A 101 -1.72 -7.31 9.77
C CYS A 101 -0.98 -8.41 8.98
N GLU A 102 -1.72 -9.36 8.38
CA GLU A 102 -1.15 -10.40 7.53
C GLU A 102 -0.38 -9.77 6.36
N MET A 103 -0.96 -8.81 5.65
CA MET A 103 -0.25 -8.08 4.60
C MET A 103 0.95 -7.32 5.16
N HIS A 104 0.83 -6.72 6.34
CA HIS A 104 1.90 -5.95 6.96
C HIS A 104 3.15 -6.79 7.23
N SER A 105 2.98 -7.98 7.80
CA SER A 105 4.07 -8.87 8.29
C SER A 105 4.45 -10.02 7.36
N SER A 106 3.69 -10.29 6.29
CA SER A 106 3.86 -11.50 5.46
C SER A 106 4.07 -11.19 3.97
N PHE A 107 4.01 -12.24 3.14
CA PHE A 107 4.18 -12.22 1.68
C PHE A 107 5.61 -11.86 1.24
N MET A 108 6.61 -12.53 1.82
CA MET A 108 8.02 -12.23 1.60
C MET A 108 8.47 -12.51 0.17
N ALA A 109 8.02 -13.62 -0.43
CA ALA A 109 8.40 -13.99 -1.79
C ALA A 109 7.87 -12.95 -2.79
N LEU A 110 6.60 -12.55 -2.66
CA LEU A 110 6.05 -11.43 -3.43
C LEU A 110 6.83 -10.14 -3.23
N ARG A 111 7.22 -9.83 -1.99
CA ARG A 111 7.94 -8.60 -1.67
C ARG A 111 9.34 -8.54 -2.28
N GLN A 112 10.02 -9.68 -2.34
CA GLN A 112 11.39 -9.82 -2.86
C GLN A 112 11.41 -9.91 -4.40
N LEU A 113 10.54 -10.74 -4.98
CA LEU A 113 10.54 -11.01 -6.42
C LEU A 113 9.78 -9.93 -7.22
N CYS A 114 8.77 -9.32 -6.60
CA CYS A 114 7.96 -8.29 -7.23
C CYS A 114 7.94 -7.03 -6.35
N PRO A 115 9.10 -6.37 -6.06
CA PRO A 115 9.12 -5.12 -5.30
C PRO A 115 8.18 -4.09 -5.92
N MET A 116 7.71 -3.10 -5.15
CA MET A 116 6.86 -2.08 -5.76
C MET A 116 7.70 -1.26 -6.74
N ASN A 117 7.29 -1.28 -8.01
CA ASN A 117 7.81 -0.44 -9.07
C ASN A 117 6.64 -0.18 -10.03
N ILE A 118 5.91 0.91 -9.80
CA ILE A 118 4.70 1.28 -10.55
C ILE A 118 5.01 1.49 -12.04
N GLN A 119 6.23 1.91 -12.38
CA GLN A 119 6.67 2.13 -13.75
C GLN A 119 7.13 0.86 -14.47
N ALA A 120 7.34 -0.28 -13.78
CA ALA A 120 7.70 -1.54 -14.43
C ALA A 120 6.57 -2.06 -15.33
N GLN A 121 6.95 -2.65 -16.47
CA GLN A 121 6.05 -3.10 -17.53
C GLN A 121 6.44 -4.51 -17.98
N TYR A 122 6.22 -5.51 -17.12
CA TYR A 122 6.40 -6.91 -17.53
C TYR A 122 5.29 -7.30 -18.52
N SER A 123 5.67 -8.08 -19.53
CA SER A 123 4.71 -8.77 -20.39
C SER A 123 4.00 -9.90 -19.63
N ILE A 124 2.84 -10.33 -20.14
CA ILE A 124 2.09 -11.47 -19.59
C ILE A 124 2.97 -12.74 -19.55
N ALA A 125 3.79 -12.96 -20.59
CA ALA A 125 4.67 -14.12 -20.66
C ALA A 125 5.77 -14.08 -19.57
N GLU A 126 6.36 -12.91 -19.31
CA GLU A 126 7.36 -12.74 -18.24
C GLU A 126 6.74 -12.93 -16.86
N GLY A 127 5.56 -12.36 -16.61
CA GLY A 127 4.84 -12.52 -15.35
C GLY A 127 4.42 -13.96 -15.07
N GLN A 128 3.91 -14.67 -16.09
CA GLN A 128 3.58 -16.09 -16.00
C GLN A 128 4.81 -16.96 -15.76
N ALA A 129 5.92 -16.69 -16.44
CA ALA A 129 7.17 -17.42 -16.24
C ALA A 129 7.71 -17.22 -14.81
N LEU A 130 7.74 -15.98 -14.31
CA LEU A 130 8.15 -15.67 -12.95
C LEU A 130 7.29 -16.42 -11.93
N TRP A 131 5.97 -16.34 -12.05
CA TRP A 131 5.03 -17.06 -11.19
C TRP A 131 5.23 -18.59 -11.25
N ALA A 132 5.37 -19.16 -12.45
CA ALA A 132 5.56 -20.61 -12.63
C ALA A 132 6.90 -21.13 -12.08
N GLN A 133 7.95 -20.31 -12.08
CA GLN A 133 9.28 -20.70 -11.59
C GLN A 133 9.41 -20.67 -10.06
N HIS A 134 8.62 -19.83 -9.37
CA HIS A 134 8.77 -19.60 -7.93
C HIS A 134 7.55 -20.10 -7.14
N ALA A 135 7.67 -21.27 -6.51
CA ALA A 135 6.58 -21.89 -5.74
C ALA A 135 6.08 -21.00 -4.57
N GLU A 136 7.00 -20.34 -3.86
CA GLU A 136 6.63 -19.44 -2.75
C GLU A 136 5.89 -18.18 -3.24
N LEU A 137 6.25 -17.66 -4.42
CA LEU A 137 5.51 -16.56 -5.04
C LEU A 137 4.09 -17.00 -5.39
N ARG A 138 3.92 -18.22 -5.93
CA ARG A 138 2.58 -18.75 -6.20
C ARG A 138 1.75 -18.87 -4.94
N ALA A 139 2.31 -19.42 -3.87
CA ALA A 139 1.62 -19.55 -2.59
C ALA A 139 1.20 -18.18 -2.02
N ASP A 140 2.08 -17.17 -2.09
CA ASP A 140 1.75 -15.79 -1.71
C ASP A 140 0.58 -15.23 -2.55
N VAL A 141 0.65 -15.39 -3.88
CA VAL A 141 -0.40 -14.93 -4.81
C VAL A 141 -1.73 -15.64 -4.54
N GLU A 142 -1.73 -16.97 -4.40
CA GLU A 142 -2.92 -17.77 -4.10
C GLU A 142 -3.58 -17.34 -2.79
N ARG A 143 -2.79 -17.07 -1.74
CA ARG A 143 -3.32 -16.59 -0.46
C ARG A 143 -3.95 -15.20 -0.60
N ILE A 144 -3.35 -14.31 -1.37
CA ILE A 144 -3.90 -12.97 -1.64
C ILE A 144 -5.21 -13.09 -2.44
N GLU A 145 -5.28 -13.95 -3.45
CA GLU A 145 -6.50 -14.20 -4.21
C GLU A 145 -7.62 -14.74 -3.31
N GLN A 146 -7.32 -15.64 -2.38
CA GLN A 146 -8.30 -16.13 -1.39
C GLN A 146 -8.85 -15.00 -0.51
N ILE A 147 -8.01 -14.04 -0.12
CA ILE A 147 -8.44 -12.89 0.68
C ILE A 147 -9.37 -12.00 -0.16
N TRP A 148 -8.98 -11.67 -1.39
CA TRP A 148 -9.78 -10.82 -2.26
C TRP A 148 -11.09 -11.48 -2.72
N ALA A 149 -11.12 -12.81 -2.81
CA ALA A 149 -12.32 -13.56 -3.14
C ALA A 149 -13.42 -13.47 -2.07
N GLN A 150 -13.07 -13.22 -0.79
CA GLN A 150 -14.03 -13.10 0.33
C GLN A 150 -14.90 -11.85 0.27
N ARG A 151 -14.59 -10.93 -0.65
CA ARG A 151 -15.36 -9.71 -0.87
C ARG A 151 -16.80 -10.04 -1.25
N SER A 152 -17.75 -9.28 -0.70
CA SER A 152 -19.18 -9.57 -0.87
C SER A 152 -19.69 -9.39 -2.29
N ASP A 153 -19.13 -8.43 -3.04
CA ASP A 153 -19.61 -8.01 -4.36
C ASP A 153 -18.46 -7.63 -5.31
N GLU A 154 -18.63 -7.86 -6.61
CA GLU A 154 -17.60 -7.60 -7.63
C GLU A 154 -17.33 -6.11 -7.90
N HIS A 155 -18.16 -5.22 -7.38
CA HIS A 155 -18.05 -3.76 -7.52
C HIS A 155 -17.66 -3.03 -6.23
N THR A 156 -17.40 -3.75 -5.13
CA THR A 156 -17.03 -3.14 -3.84
C THR A 156 -15.53 -3.25 -3.55
N PHE A 157 -15.09 -2.53 -2.51
CA PHE A 157 -13.83 -2.77 -1.81
C PHE A 157 -13.94 -3.97 -0.85
N LEU A 158 -12.83 -4.36 -0.21
CA LEU A 158 -12.71 -5.62 0.56
C LEU A 158 -13.83 -5.80 1.60
N PHE A 159 -14.29 -4.70 2.19
CA PHE A 159 -15.36 -4.68 3.19
C PHE A 159 -16.49 -3.70 2.86
N GLY A 160 -16.80 -3.52 1.56
CA GLY A 160 -17.83 -2.59 1.08
C GLY A 160 -17.22 -1.29 0.57
N ASP A 161 -17.21 -0.26 1.41
CA ASP A 161 -16.55 1.02 1.09
C ASP A 161 -15.02 0.91 1.26
N PHE A 162 -14.28 1.86 0.67
CA PHE A 162 -12.83 1.92 0.80
C PHE A 162 -12.42 2.02 2.27
N SER A 163 -11.46 1.20 2.70
CA SER A 163 -10.99 1.15 4.08
C SER A 163 -9.46 1.06 4.17
N ILE A 164 -8.92 1.10 5.38
CA ILE A 164 -7.48 0.86 5.60
C ILE A 164 -7.03 -0.49 5.02
N ALA A 165 -7.89 -1.52 5.01
CA ALA A 165 -7.55 -2.81 4.40
C ALA A 165 -7.20 -2.65 2.91
N ASP A 166 -8.00 -1.88 2.18
CA ASP A 166 -7.78 -1.60 0.76
C ASP A 166 -6.50 -0.79 0.54
N ALA A 167 -6.22 0.19 1.39
CA ALA A 167 -4.96 0.93 1.37
C ALA A 167 -3.73 0.01 1.57
N PHE A 168 -3.85 -1.06 2.36
CA PHE A 168 -2.80 -2.05 2.59
C PHE A 168 -2.56 -2.98 1.40
N TYR A 169 -3.62 -3.28 0.65
CA TYR A 169 -3.56 -4.09 -0.57
C TYR A 169 -3.34 -3.27 -1.85
N ALA A 170 -3.48 -1.95 -1.84
CA ALA A 170 -3.22 -1.13 -3.03
C ALA A 170 -1.78 -1.27 -3.58
N PRO A 171 -0.71 -1.31 -2.76
CA PRO A 171 0.63 -1.65 -3.25
C PRO A 171 0.73 -3.06 -3.84
N VAL A 172 -0.08 -4.02 -3.36
CA VAL A 172 -0.14 -5.38 -3.91
C VAL A 172 -0.75 -5.37 -5.30
N VAL A 173 -1.83 -4.60 -5.49
CA VAL A 173 -2.42 -4.36 -6.82
C VAL A 173 -1.40 -3.78 -7.79
N MET A 174 -0.56 -2.83 -7.34
CA MET A 174 0.52 -2.30 -8.17
C MET A 174 1.53 -3.38 -8.56
N ARG A 175 1.94 -4.25 -7.63
CA ARG A 175 2.86 -5.36 -7.92
C ARG A 175 2.27 -6.33 -8.93
N PHE A 176 1.04 -6.78 -8.72
CA PHE A 176 0.37 -7.72 -9.61
C PHE A 176 0.24 -7.16 -11.03
N LYS A 177 -0.08 -5.86 -11.14
CA LYS A 177 -0.15 -5.16 -12.43
C LYS A 177 1.22 -5.03 -13.10
N SER A 178 2.21 -4.44 -12.43
CA SER A 178 3.51 -4.10 -13.02
C SER A 178 4.34 -5.33 -13.40
N TYR A 179 4.15 -6.44 -12.68
CA TYR A 179 4.80 -7.72 -12.95
C TYR A 179 3.92 -8.68 -13.77
N ALA A 180 2.74 -8.24 -14.20
CA ALA A 180 1.77 -9.03 -14.97
C ALA A 180 1.52 -10.45 -14.38
N LEU A 181 1.39 -10.54 -13.05
CA LEU A 181 1.17 -11.81 -12.37
C LEU A 181 -0.20 -12.39 -12.75
N PRO A 182 -0.31 -13.71 -12.97
CA PRO A 182 -1.58 -14.33 -13.29
C PRO A 182 -2.51 -14.30 -12.08
N VAL A 183 -3.75 -13.86 -12.30
CA VAL A 183 -4.80 -13.77 -11.28
C VAL A 183 -6.17 -14.08 -11.89
N ALA A 184 -7.09 -14.57 -11.07
CA ALA A 184 -8.47 -14.83 -11.45
C ALA A 184 -9.23 -13.55 -11.83
N GLU A 185 -10.29 -13.69 -12.63
CA GLU A 185 -11.12 -12.57 -13.10
C GLU A 185 -11.67 -11.73 -11.94
N ARG A 186 -12.14 -12.36 -10.86
CA ARG A 186 -12.65 -11.66 -9.66
C ARG A 186 -11.58 -10.78 -8.99
N SER A 187 -10.33 -11.23 -8.98
CA SER A 187 -9.19 -10.45 -8.49
C SER A 187 -8.84 -9.31 -9.45
N GLN A 188 -8.95 -9.52 -10.77
CA GLN A 188 -8.77 -8.45 -11.75
C GLN A 188 -9.80 -7.33 -11.56
N GLN A 189 -11.06 -7.66 -11.28
CA GLN A 189 -12.11 -6.68 -10.96
C GLN A 189 -11.76 -5.88 -9.70
N TYR A 190 -11.25 -6.53 -8.64
CA TYR A 190 -10.74 -5.83 -7.45
C TYR A 190 -9.64 -4.83 -7.79
N MET A 191 -8.64 -5.31 -8.54
CA MET A 191 -7.51 -4.50 -8.97
C MET A 191 -7.96 -3.27 -9.76
N GLN A 192 -8.93 -3.44 -10.66
CA GLN A 192 -9.53 -2.35 -11.42
C GLN A 192 -10.21 -1.32 -10.49
N HIS A 193 -11.00 -1.79 -9.52
CA HIS A 193 -11.68 -0.91 -8.57
C HIS A 193 -10.69 -0.08 -7.74
N ILE A 194 -9.63 -0.72 -7.22
CA ILE A 194 -8.54 -0.04 -6.51
C ILE A 194 -7.85 1.00 -7.41
N MET A 195 -7.53 0.65 -8.65
CA MET A 195 -6.89 1.56 -9.60
C MET A 195 -7.77 2.75 -10.04
N GLN A 196 -9.09 2.64 -9.88
CA GLN A 196 -10.03 3.71 -10.18
C GLN A 196 -10.22 4.68 -9.00
N HIS A 197 -9.85 4.28 -7.78
CA HIS A 197 -9.98 5.14 -6.60
C HIS A 197 -9.15 6.44 -6.77
N PRO A 198 -9.73 7.64 -6.54
CA PRO A 198 -9.06 8.92 -6.81
C PRO A 198 -7.70 9.07 -6.13
N ALA A 199 -7.59 8.70 -4.85
CA ALA A 199 -6.32 8.73 -4.13
C ALA A 199 -5.26 7.80 -4.76
N VAL A 200 -5.66 6.61 -5.22
CA VAL A 200 -4.72 5.67 -5.87
C VAL A 200 -4.24 6.22 -7.20
N LYS A 201 -5.16 6.80 -8.01
CA LYS A 201 -4.79 7.48 -9.26
C LYS A 201 -3.80 8.61 -9.00
N GLN A 202 -4.06 9.47 -8.01
CA GLN A 202 -3.16 10.56 -7.65
C GLN A 202 -1.76 10.06 -7.25
N TRP A 203 -1.66 8.99 -6.45
CA TRP A 203 -0.38 8.39 -6.12
C TRP A 203 0.36 7.86 -7.36
N VAL A 204 -0.35 7.11 -8.22
CA VAL A 204 0.21 6.51 -9.44
C VAL A 204 0.67 7.56 -10.44
N ASP A 205 -0.11 8.62 -10.63
CA ASP A 205 0.24 9.71 -11.54
C ASP A 205 1.48 10.47 -11.03
N ALA A 206 1.55 10.74 -9.73
CA ALA A 206 2.73 11.34 -9.12
C ALA A 206 3.96 10.41 -9.20
N ALA A 207 3.80 9.10 -9.01
CA ALA A 207 4.87 8.11 -9.18
C ALA A 207 5.42 8.05 -10.61
N ARG A 208 4.57 8.25 -11.62
CA ARG A 208 4.97 8.29 -13.04
C ARG A 208 5.64 9.61 -13.43
N ALA A 209 5.38 10.68 -12.70
CA ALA A 209 6.03 11.97 -12.88
C ALA A 209 7.42 12.04 -12.18
N GLU A 210 7.77 11.05 -11.35
CA GLU A 210 9.12 10.95 -10.80
C GLU A 210 10.12 10.65 -11.93
N ALA A 211 11.11 11.53 -12.09
CA ALA A 211 12.25 11.28 -12.98
C ALA A 211 12.97 9.99 -12.55
N VAL A 212 13.32 9.18 -13.53
CA VAL A 212 14.10 7.93 -13.36
C VAL A 212 15.55 8.26 -13.09
#